data_AF-A0A8X6F1U6-F1
#
_entry.id   AF-A0A8X6F1U6-F1
#
_cell.length_a   1.000
_cell.length_b   1.000
_cell.length_c   1.000
_cell.angle_alpha   90.00
_cell.angle_beta   90.00
_cell.angle_gamma   90.00
#
_symmetry.space_group_name_H-M   'P 1'
#
loop_
_entity.id
_entity.type
_entity.pdbx_description
1 polymer ?
#
loop_
_entity_poly.entity_id
_entity_poly.type
_entity_poly.pdbx_seq_one_letter_code
_entity_poly.pdbx_strand_id
1 'polypeptide(L)'
;MLDAKCVITEFSVFHSDAGDIEQHLKSEKHKTADHATSSSSSMLNFFKKSDESTSKDLDIAAAEGIRAYHTIQENHCFRSNDCASKLIQSCF
;
A
#
# COMPACT_ATOMS: atom_id res chain seq x y z
N MET A 1 16.57 25.50 19.48
CA MET A 1 15.28 24.85 19.20
C MET A 1 15.62 23.50 18.61
N LEU A 2 15.32 22.42 19.32
CA LEU A 2 15.60 21.07 18.89
C LEU A 2 14.27 20.47 18.43
N ASP A 3 14.24 19.85 17.26
CA ASP A 3 13.05 19.11 16.82
C ASP A 3 13.12 17.69 17.38
N ALA A 4 12.10 17.32 18.16
CA ALA A 4 11.94 16.00 18.74
C ALA A 4 10.91 15.20 17.95
N LYS A 5 11.19 13.92 17.78
CA LYS A 5 10.33 13.00 17.04
C LYS A 5 9.65 12.04 17.99
N CYS A 6 8.34 12.19 18.13
CA CYS A 6 7.49 11.11 18.64
C CYS A 6 7.26 10.12 17.50
N VAL A 7 7.11 8.83 17.81
CA VAL A 7 6.87 7.77 16.81
C VAL A 7 5.67 8.10 15.91
N ILE A 8 4.69 8.84 16.46
CA ILE A 8 3.46 9.20 15.77
C ILE A 8 3.49 10.61 15.14
N THR A 9 4.16 11.61 15.75
CA THR A 9 4.17 13.01 15.27
C THR A 9 5.46 13.76 15.61
N GLU A 10 5.78 14.82 14.86
CA GLU A 10 6.94 15.70 15.14
C GLU A 10 6.54 16.90 16.01
N PHE A 11 7.40 17.31 16.94
CA PHE A 11 7.20 18.48 17.79
C PHE A 11 8.53 19.12 18.18
N SER A 12 8.53 20.42 18.47
CA SER A 12 9.75 21.12 18.87
C SER A 12 9.91 21.15 20.39
N VAL A 13 11.14 20.93 20.84
CA VAL A 13 11.57 21.03 22.23
C VAL A 13 12.45 22.28 22.38
N PHE A 14 12.10 23.10 23.36
CA PHE A 14 12.79 24.35 23.67
C PHE A 14 13.60 24.18 24.96
N HIS A 15 13.41 25.07 25.95
CA HIS A 15 14.22 25.09 27.16
C HIS A 15 13.66 24.20 28.26
N SER A 16 12.42 23.76 28.11
CA SER A 16 11.70 23.08 29.18
C SER A 16 11.71 21.56 29.01
N ASP A 17 12.55 21.01 28.11
CA ASP A 17 12.76 19.60 27.78
C ASP A 17 11.59 18.68 28.19
N ALA A 18 11.61 18.19 29.44
CA ALA A 18 10.60 17.31 30.01
C ALA A 18 9.16 17.89 30.01
N GLY A 19 8.99 19.18 30.31
CA GLY A 19 7.72 19.89 30.25
C GLY A 19 7.16 20.02 28.84
N ASP A 20 8.03 20.21 27.83
CA ASP A 20 7.61 20.26 26.42
C ASP A 20 7.13 18.87 25.95
N ILE A 21 7.77 17.80 26.44
CA ILE A 21 7.33 16.41 26.21
C ILE A 21 5.97 16.15 26.88
N GLU A 22 5.80 16.53 28.15
CA GLU A 22 4.50 16.36 28.84
C GLU A 22 3.37 17.14 28.16
N GLN A 23 3.65 18.36 27.70
CA GLN A 23 2.69 19.17 26.98
C GLN A 23 2.33 18.53 25.63
N HIS A 24 3.31 18.02 24.90
CA HIS A 24 3.10 17.28 23.67
C HIS A 24 2.19 16.06 23.88
N LEU A 25 2.47 15.22 24.88
CA LEU A 25 1.68 14.04 25.20
C LEU A 25 0.22 14.38 25.57
N LYS A 26 0.00 15.54 26.20
CA LYS A 26 -1.35 16.01 26.55
C LYS A 26 -2.08 16.68 25.37
N SER A 27 -1.37 17.00 24.28
CA SER A 27 -1.92 17.72 23.14
C SER A 27 -2.91 16.89 22.33
N GLU A 28 -3.91 17.56 21.77
CA GLU A 28 -4.91 16.91 20.90
C GLU A 28 -4.29 16.33 19.62
N LYS A 29 -3.18 16.92 19.13
CA LYS A 29 -2.45 16.39 17.97
C LYS A 29 -1.93 14.98 18.21
N HIS A 30 -1.29 14.75 19.37
CA HIS A 30 -0.80 13.43 19.74
C HIS A 30 -1.97 12.44 19.90
N LYS A 31 -3.00 12.80 20.68
CA LYS A 31 -4.18 11.94 20.90
C LYS A 31 -4.90 11.55 19.60
N THR A 32 -5.07 12.50 18.69
CA THR A 32 -5.73 12.24 17.41
C THR A 32 -4.92 11.28 16.56
N ALA A 33 -3.59 11.46 16.52
CA ALA A 33 -2.72 10.61 15.73
C ALA A 33 -2.57 9.20 16.34
N ASP A 34 -2.58 9.08 17.67
CA ASP A 34 -2.63 7.80 18.38
C ASP A 34 -3.94 7.06 18.12
N HIS A 35 -5.07 7.78 18.15
CA HIS A 35 -6.37 7.22 17.80
C HIS A 35 -6.42 6.77 16.34
N ALA A 36 -5.88 7.56 15.41
CA ALA A 36 -5.77 7.19 14.00
C ALA A 36 -4.92 5.93 13.81
N THR A 37 -3.78 5.84 14.51
CA THR A 37 -2.90 4.66 14.47
C THR A 37 -3.62 3.42 15.04
N SER A 38 -4.31 3.57 16.16
CA SER A 38 -5.01 2.46 16.84
C SER A 38 -6.25 1.96 16.08
N SER A 39 -6.94 2.85 15.37
CA SER A 39 -8.10 2.52 14.53
C SER A 39 -7.70 2.05 13.13
N SER A 40 -6.46 2.32 12.69
CA SER A 40 -5.95 1.83 11.42
C SER A 40 -5.61 0.35 11.50
N SER A 41 -6.10 -0.42 10.52
CA SER A 41 -5.60 -1.78 10.32
C SER A 41 -4.31 -1.73 9.50
N SER A 42 -3.35 -2.58 9.82
CA SER A 42 -2.13 -2.72 9.00
C SER A 42 -2.52 -3.08 7.58
N MET A 43 -2.00 -2.34 6.59
CA MET A 43 -2.23 -2.65 5.17
C MET A 43 -1.77 -4.08 4.82
N LEU A 44 -0.80 -4.62 5.57
CA LEU A 44 -0.32 -5.99 5.42
C LEU A 44 -1.40 -7.05 5.68
N ASN A 45 -2.47 -6.70 6.39
CA ASN A 45 -3.58 -7.62 6.63
C ASN A 45 -4.46 -7.86 5.39
N PHE A 46 -4.38 -7.02 4.36
CA PHE A 46 -5.13 -7.19 3.11
C PHE A 46 -4.39 -8.07 2.09
N PHE A 47 -3.08 -8.27 2.28
CA PHE A 47 -2.30 -9.15 1.42
C PHE A 47 -2.46 -10.61 1.85
N LYS A 48 -2.43 -11.52 0.86
CA LYS A 48 -2.45 -12.96 1.10
C LYS A 48 -1.22 -13.34 1.91
N LYS A 49 -1.41 -13.86 3.13
CA LYS A 49 -0.35 -14.28 4.06
C LYS A 49 0.23 -15.67 3.73
N SER A 50 0.25 -16.04 2.46
CA SER A 50 0.75 -17.36 2.02
C SER A 50 2.16 -17.17 1.49
N ASP A 51 3.14 -17.80 2.14
CA ASP A 51 4.53 -17.81 1.68
C ASP A 51 4.70 -18.64 0.39
N GLU A 52 3.71 -19.49 0.07
CA GLU A 52 3.71 -20.31 -1.14
C GLU A 52 2.57 -19.92 -2.09
N SER A 53 2.92 -19.76 -3.36
CA SER A 53 1.97 -19.61 -4.46
C SER A 53 1.25 -20.93 -4.69
N THR A 54 -0.08 -20.89 -4.70
CA THR A 54 -0.90 -22.03 -5.14
C THR A 54 -0.75 -22.22 -6.65
N SER A 55 -0.98 -23.43 -7.18
CA SER A 55 -1.01 -23.68 -8.64
C SER A 55 -1.92 -22.69 -9.38
N LYS A 56 -3.09 -22.36 -8.82
CA LYS A 56 -4.00 -21.35 -9.37
C LYS A 56 -3.38 -19.95 -9.43
N ASP A 57 -2.56 -19.57 -8.45
CA ASP A 57 -1.89 -18.27 -8.45
C ASP A 57 -0.85 -18.22 -9.59
N LEU A 58 -0.18 -19.35 -9.87
CA LEU A 58 0.77 -19.47 -10.98
C LEU A 58 0.06 -19.41 -12.34
N ASP A 59 -1.09 -20.07 -12.47
CA ASP A 59 -1.90 -20.02 -13.70
C ASP A 59 -2.39 -18.58 -13.99
N ILE A 60 -2.84 -17.87 -12.96
CA ILE A 60 -3.24 -16.46 -13.06
C ILE A 60 -2.04 -15.58 -13.44
N ALA A 61 -0.88 -15.77 -12.81
CA ALA A 61 0.33 -15.02 -13.14
C ALA A 61 0.77 -15.26 -14.60
N ALA A 62 0.66 -16.50 -15.09
CA ALA A 62 0.94 -16.82 -16.48
C ALA A 62 -0.06 -16.14 -17.44
N ALA A 63 -1.35 -16.16 -17.12
CA ALA A 63 -2.40 -15.48 -17.87
C ALA A 63 -2.17 -13.96 -17.95
N GLU A 64 -1.80 -13.34 -16.84
CA GLU A 64 -1.43 -11.91 -16.78
C GLU A 64 -0.18 -11.60 -17.61
N GLY A 65 0.84 -12.47 -17.54
CA GLY A 65 2.04 -12.35 -18.36
C GLY A 65 1.76 -12.41 -19.87
N ILE A 66 0.90 -13.35 -20.30
CA ILE A 66 0.45 -13.48 -21.68
C ILE A 66 -0.28 -12.21 -22.13
N ARG A 67 -1.16 -11.67 -21.27
CA ARG A 67 -1.89 -10.42 -21.55
C ARG A 67 -0.95 -9.22 -21.67
N ALA A 68 0.04 -9.10 -20.80
CA ALA A 68 1.03 -8.03 -20.85
C ALA A 68 1.85 -8.08 -22.14
N TYR A 69 2.36 -9.27 -22.50
CA TYR A 69 3.09 -9.48 -23.74
C TYR A 69 2.24 -9.15 -24.97
N HIS A 70 1.02 -9.67 -25.05
CA HIS A 70 0.09 -9.41 -26.14
C HIS A 70 -0.24 -7.90 -26.25
N THR A 71 -0.43 -7.22 -25.13
CA THR A 71 -0.70 -5.77 -25.12
C THR A 71 0.45 -4.98 -25.72
N ILE A 72 1.71 -5.36 -25.46
CA ILE A 72 2.88 -4.68 -26.04
C ILE A 72 2.97 -4.94 -27.55
N GLN A 73 2.72 -6.19 -27.99
CA GLN A 73 2.85 -6.56 -29.40
C GLN A 73 1.70 -6.04 -30.29
N GLU A 74 0.46 -6.14 -29.81
CA GLU A 74 -0.74 -5.91 -30.62
C GLU A 74 -1.38 -4.53 -30.41
N ASN A 75 -0.76 -3.63 -29.63
CA ASN A 75 -1.29 -2.28 -29.36
C ASN A 75 -1.46 -1.40 -30.61
N HIS A 76 -0.83 -1.79 -31.73
CA HIS A 76 -0.87 -1.05 -32.99
C HIS A 76 -1.84 -1.64 -34.03
N CYS A 77 -2.53 -2.75 -33.71
CA CYS A 77 -3.49 -3.37 -34.63
C CYS A 77 -4.87 -2.72 -34.49
N PHE A 78 -5.53 -2.40 -35.61
CA PHE A 78 -6.88 -1.81 -35.66
C PHE A 78 -7.95 -2.65 -34.91
N ARG A 79 -7.70 -3.95 -34.70
CA ARG A 79 -8.60 -4.88 -33.99
C ARG A 79 -8.02 -5.38 -32.65
N SER A 80 -7.10 -4.63 -32.04
CA SER A 80 -6.45 -5.00 -30.77
C SER A 80 -7.43 -5.35 -29.65
N ASN A 81 -8.63 -4.76 -29.64
CA ASN A 81 -9.68 -5.07 -28.67
C ASN A 81 -10.36 -6.44 -28.91
N ASP A 82 -10.48 -6.91 -30.16
CA ASP A 82 -11.09 -8.21 -30.46
C ASP A 82 -10.17 -9.35 -30.01
N CYS A 83 -8.87 -9.23 -30.25
CA CYS A 83 -7.89 -10.22 -29.80
C CYS A 83 -7.72 -10.18 -28.28
N ALA A 84 -7.69 -8.99 -27.66
CA ALA A 84 -7.67 -8.87 -26.20
C ALA A 84 -8.89 -9.53 -25.55
N SER A 85 -10.09 -9.35 -26.12
CA SER A 85 -11.33 -9.95 -25.59
C SER A 85 -11.30 -11.48 -25.65
N LYS A 86 -10.81 -12.06 -26.75
CA LYS A 86 -10.63 -13.52 -26.89
C LYS A 86 -9.57 -14.06 -25.94
N LEU A 87 -8.49 -13.33 -25.75
CA LEU A 87 -7.41 -13.70 -24.84
C LEU A 87 -7.91 -13.73 -23.39
N ILE A 88 -8.72 -12.74 -22.99
CA ILE A 88 -9.35 -12.72 -21.66
C ILE A 88 -10.24 -13.94 -21.48
N GLN A 89 -11.14 -14.23 -22.44
CA GLN A 89 -12.03 -15.41 -22.38
C GLN A 89 -11.30 -16.75 -22.32
N SER A 90 -10.05 -16.81 -22.82
CA SER A 90 -9.25 -18.03 -22.82
C SER A 90 -8.44 -18.21 -21.53
N CYS A 91 -8.08 -17.11 -20.87
CA CYS A 91 -7.13 -17.14 -19.75
C CYS A 91 -7.78 -16.89 -18.38
N PHE A 92 -9.00 -16.34 -18.34
CA PHE A 92 -9.74 -15.99 -17.14
C PHE A 92 -11.20 -16.42 -17.26
#